data_AF-Q144U2-F1
#
_entry.id   AF-Q144U2-F1
#
_cell.length_a   1.000
_cell.length_b   1.000
_cell.length_c   1.000
_cell.angle_alpha   90.00
_cell.angle_beta   90.00
_cell.angle_gamma   90.00
#
_symmetry.space_group_name_H-M   'P 1'
#
loop_
_entity.id
_entity.type
_entity.pdbx_description
1 polymer ?
#
loop_
_entity_poly.entity_id
_entity_poly.type
_entity_poly.pdbx_seq_one_letter_code
_entity_poly.pdbx_strand_id
1 'polypeptide(L)'
;MTFANRPKKQQVLPHSLYSSDPAASVPRRKFLAGLVAGAGTIALSACGGGGGDSPAAVANDATVANKAGSSGFTVTAPAANATVSGTITVSGTAGSNWRNVAVYDHATVAKIGADTTPSGGKFAIQLDTTKLAAGSRQIDVVAFSVPAGQAGGTKTTQTITVNVTRAASGSTSGALFYGMNGHLAWPDGIYHTMSAAAQLALLKDLGVTNYRVDVADAGMAQTVANALTGAFAGSGVAIMPCINAWSTSYNQYGSESAAYTLGYNLGASIAKPLKGLVKYIECGNELDSDGLITNGDGSNTNNYSPAIWPAFRGVIRGMIDGVKAIDPTIQCGVNVGVPLAYRALQMLWSGITPDGSVNGVSGAAPIRWDYTTFHWYQSSGDIICGWRNNACVNVLQILKDSFNVPIWLTEWGWQGSQVTPAQQASYVTTALTEYRSLKDQYNIQSVQMYCLIDPDFGLLQADGVTKNPSYSAFKKFVAANPV
;
A
#
# COMPACT_ATOMS: atom_id res chain seq x y z
N MET A 1 3.55 -46.23 -3.41
CA MET A 1 2.25 -46.46 -2.76
C MET A 1 1.19 -45.72 -3.56
N THR A 2 0.16 -46.45 -3.96
CA THR A 2 -0.92 -46.06 -4.88
C THR A 2 -1.87 -45.03 -4.25
N PHE A 3 -2.12 -43.91 -4.93
CA PHE A 3 -3.21 -43.00 -4.59
C PHE A 3 -4.45 -43.33 -5.43
N ALA A 4 -5.57 -43.47 -4.75
CA ALA A 4 -6.86 -43.87 -5.31
C ALA A 4 -7.63 -42.69 -5.92
N ASN A 5 -8.23 -42.96 -7.08
CA ASN A 5 -9.19 -42.12 -7.79
C ASN A 5 -10.42 -41.76 -6.94
N ARG A 6 -10.90 -40.51 -7.05
CA ARG A 6 -12.28 -40.13 -6.69
C ARG A 6 -13.08 -39.77 -7.95
N PRO A 7 -14.34 -40.23 -8.08
CA PRO A 7 -15.12 -40.10 -9.31
C PRO A 7 -15.91 -38.79 -9.41
N LYS A 8 -16.04 -38.31 -10.65
CA LYS A 8 -16.97 -37.28 -11.11
C LYS A 8 -18.42 -37.75 -10.89
N LYS A 9 -19.25 -36.90 -10.29
CA LYS A 9 -20.71 -36.95 -10.50
C LYS A 9 -21.26 -35.56 -10.82
N GLN A 10 -21.57 -35.42 -12.09
CA GLN A 10 -22.57 -34.53 -12.68
C GLN A 10 -23.91 -34.72 -11.95
N GLN A 11 -24.56 -33.63 -11.54
CA GLN A 11 -26.00 -33.62 -11.34
C GLN A 11 -26.61 -32.44 -12.09
N VAL A 12 -27.57 -32.82 -12.93
CA VAL A 12 -28.43 -32.01 -13.78
C VAL A 12 -29.44 -31.28 -12.90
N LEU A 13 -29.57 -29.96 -13.06
CA LEU A 13 -30.68 -29.19 -12.51
C LEU A 13 -31.83 -29.19 -13.52
N PRO A 14 -33.09 -29.49 -13.12
CA PRO A 14 -34.23 -29.32 -14.00
C PRO A 14 -34.78 -27.88 -13.95
N HIS A 15 -35.14 -27.39 -15.14
CA HIS A 15 -36.05 -26.28 -15.35
C HIS A 15 -37.42 -26.55 -14.69
N SER A 16 -37.99 -25.55 -14.02
CA SER A 16 -39.42 -25.28 -14.13
C SER A 16 -39.72 -23.80 -13.88
N LEU A 17 -40.56 -23.28 -14.76
CA LEU A 17 -41.10 -21.94 -14.83
C LEU A 17 -42.30 -21.82 -13.89
N TYR A 18 -42.49 -20.66 -13.26
CA TYR A 18 -43.80 -20.05 -13.10
C TYR A 18 -43.64 -18.53 -13.19
N SER A 19 -44.30 -17.94 -14.19
CA SER A 19 -44.61 -16.51 -14.26
C SER A 19 -46.05 -16.30 -13.77
N SER A 20 -46.30 -15.15 -13.17
CA SER A 20 -47.51 -14.34 -13.39
C SER A 20 -47.41 -13.04 -12.59
N ASP A 21 -46.85 -12.06 -13.30
CA ASP A 21 -47.32 -10.67 -13.44
C ASP A 21 -47.44 -9.67 -12.28
N PRO A 22 -47.28 -8.37 -12.62
CA PRO A 22 -46.82 -7.33 -11.71
C PRO A 22 -47.92 -6.33 -11.37
N ALA A 23 -47.76 -5.61 -10.26
CA ALA A 23 -48.57 -4.42 -9.98
C ALA A 23 -47.74 -3.27 -9.40
N ALA A 24 -47.59 -2.24 -10.23
CA ALA A 24 -47.71 -0.81 -9.94
C ALA A 24 -46.84 -0.13 -8.86
N SER A 25 -45.74 0.44 -9.34
CA SER A 25 -45.26 1.83 -9.25
C SER A 25 -45.86 2.90 -8.26
N VAL A 26 -44.90 3.63 -7.62
CA VAL A 26 -44.83 5.07 -7.14
C VAL A 26 -45.67 5.46 -5.88
N PRO A 27 -45.34 6.50 -5.03
CA PRO A 27 -44.31 7.56 -5.08
C PRO A 27 -43.48 7.89 -3.81
N ARG A 28 -42.39 8.65 -4.06
CA ARG A 28 -41.76 9.66 -3.18
C ARG A 28 -42.81 10.58 -2.49
N ARG A 29 -42.94 10.50 -1.16
CA ARG A 29 -43.16 11.63 -0.24
C ARG A 29 -43.37 11.13 1.20
N LYS A 30 -42.71 11.80 2.15
CA LYS A 30 -42.93 11.88 3.61
C LYS A 30 -41.78 11.33 4.47
N PHE A 31 -40.68 12.07 4.51
CA PHE A 31 -39.97 12.31 5.76
C PHE A 31 -39.29 13.68 5.73
N LEU A 32 -40.09 14.76 5.66
CA LEU A 32 -39.62 16.13 5.91
C LEU A 32 -40.86 17.04 6.11
N ALA A 33 -41.14 17.41 7.36
CA ALA A 33 -41.93 18.59 7.75
C ALA A 33 -41.78 18.87 9.26
N GLY A 34 -41.45 20.13 9.59
CA GLY A 34 -41.34 20.72 10.93
C GLY A 34 -39.93 21.27 11.16
N LEU A 35 -39.59 22.53 10.87
CA LEU A 35 -40.31 23.77 11.15
C LEU A 35 -39.85 24.89 10.18
N VAL A 36 -40.79 25.60 9.56
CA VAL A 36 -40.59 26.90 8.88
C VAL A 36 -41.38 27.93 9.67
N ALA A 37 -40.69 28.99 10.12
CA ALA A 37 -41.21 30.34 10.37
C ALA A 37 -39.98 31.20 10.69
N GLY A 38 -39.66 32.32 10.05
CA GLY A 38 -40.27 33.06 8.96
C GLY A 38 -39.21 34.03 8.39
N ALA A 39 -39.47 34.51 7.17
CA ALA A 39 -38.62 35.44 6.44
C ALA A 39 -38.93 36.92 6.80
N GLY A 40 -37.99 37.81 6.44
CA GLY A 40 -38.14 39.28 6.39
C GLY A 40 -37.42 39.98 7.55
N THR A 41 -36.60 41.03 7.38
CA THR A 41 -36.57 42.05 6.33
C THR A 41 -35.23 42.81 6.38
N ILE A 42 -34.81 43.34 5.22
CA ILE A 42 -33.75 44.34 5.04
C ILE A 42 -34.36 45.74 5.32
N ALA A 43 -33.66 46.62 6.06
CA ALA A 43 -33.59 48.07 5.77
C ALA A 43 -32.66 48.82 6.74
N LEU A 44 -31.80 49.65 6.14
CA LEU A 44 -31.02 50.74 6.72
C LEU A 44 -31.85 51.69 7.59
N SER A 45 -31.23 52.23 8.65
CA SER A 45 -31.47 53.61 9.09
C SER A 45 -30.20 54.15 9.77
N ALA A 46 -29.63 55.17 9.14
CA ALA A 46 -28.62 56.06 9.70
C ALA A 46 -29.31 57.32 10.25
N CYS A 47 -28.80 57.88 11.35
CA CYS A 47 -28.85 59.29 11.80
C CYS A 47 -28.36 59.30 13.26
N GLY A 48 -27.46 60.14 13.74
CA GLY A 48 -26.66 61.25 13.22
C GLY A 48 -25.66 61.60 14.35
N GLY A 49 -24.42 61.98 14.04
CA GLY A 49 -23.97 63.38 14.04
C GLY A 49 -23.21 63.70 15.34
N GLY A 50 -22.06 64.35 15.38
CA GLY A 50 -21.22 64.98 14.37
C GLY A 50 -20.04 65.71 15.02
N GLY A 51 -19.12 66.21 14.18
CA GLY A 51 -18.05 67.19 14.49
C GLY A 51 -16.76 66.55 15.03
N GLY A 52 -15.56 66.79 14.49
CA GLY A 52 -15.06 67.68 13.44
C GLY A 52 -13.53 67.68 13.55
N ASP A 53 -12.85 67.97 12.43
CA ASP A 53 -11.41 68.22 12.26
C ASP A 53 -10.45 67.02 12.04
N SER A 54 -9.84 67.03 10.86
CA SER A 54 -8.53 66.46 10.55
C SER A 54 -7.65 67.64 10.12
N PRO A 55 -6.34 67.70 10.43
CA PRO A 55 -5.39 66.77 9.81
C PRO A 55 -4.12 66.39 10.63
N ALA A 56 -3.50 65.29 10.17
CA ALA A 56 -2.07 64.96 10.17
C ALA A 56 -1.33 64.61 11.49
N ALA A 57 -0.98 63.32 11.57
CA ALA A 57 0.33 62.72 11.92
C ALA A 57 1.12 63.24 13.14
N VAL A 58 1.21 62.42 14.20
CA VAL A 58 2.48 61.79 14.68
C VAL A 58 2.25 60.78 15.81
N ALA A 59 3.04 59.70 15.73
CA ALA A 59 3.69 58.96 16.82
C ALA A 59 2.88 58.02 17.76
N ASN A 60 3.20 56.73 17.63
CA ASN A 60 3.48 55.75 18.69
C ASN A 60 2.97 56.08 20.10
N ASP A 61 1.89 55.40 20.51
CA ASP A 61 1.72 55.03 21.92
C ASP A 61 1.40 53.53 22.02
N ALA A 62 2.36 52.78 22.56
CA ALA A 62 2.32 51.34 22.75
C ALA A 62 1.54 50.91 24.01
N THR A 63 0.67 51.76 24.57
CA THR A 63 -0.02 51.46 25.84
C THR A 63 -1.55 51.36 25.77
N VAL A 64 -2.18 51.43 24.59
CA VAL A 64 -3.66 51.30 24.46
C VAL A 64 -4.12 49.98 23.81
N ALA A 65 -3.20 49.07 23.46
CA ALA A 65 -3.55 47.73 22.94
C ALA A 65 -3.35 46.58 23.96
N ASN A 66 -3.39 46.85 25.26
CA ASN A 66 -3.31 45.82 26.30
C ASN A 66 -4.56 45.83 27.20
N LYS A 67 -5.68 45.35 26.67
CA LYS A 67 -6.77 44.82 27.48
C LYS A 67 -7.57 43.74 26.77
N ALA A 68 -6.94 42.58 26.60
CA ALA A 68 -7.58 41.27 26.60
C ALA A 68 -6.56 40.26 27.16
N GLY A 69 -6.84 39.66 28.31
CA GLY A 69 -5.86 38.89 29.09
C GLY A 69 -5.35 37.64 28.36
N SER A 70 -4.02 37.53 28.24
CA SER A 70 -3.33 36.35 27.74
C SER A 70 -3.23 35.28 28.84
N SER A 71 -4.17 34.34 28.88
CA SER A 71 -4.11 33.19 29.79
C SER A 71 -3.42 31.99 29.12
N GLY A 72 -2.08 31.93 29.22
CA GLY A 72 -1.23 30.73 29.33
C GLY A 72 -1.30 29.57 28.31
N PHE A 73 -2.23 29.56 27.36
CA PHE A 73 -2.37 28.49 26.36
C PHE A 73 -1.89 28.95 24.99
N THR A 74 -0.81 28.33 24.51
CA THR A 74 -0.23 28.62 23.19
C THR A 74 0.26 27.34 22.55
N VAL A 75 0.03 27.17 21.26
CA VAL A 75 0.58 26.13 20.40
C VAL A 75 1.82 26.71 19.72
N THR A 76 2.97 26.08 19.94
CA THR A 76 4.26 26.53 19.39
C THR A 76 4.78 25.62 18.28
N ALA A 77 4.30 24.39 18.20
CA ALA A 77 4.57 23.48 17.09
C ALA A 77 3.33 22.64 16.73
N PRO A 78 3.11 22.34 15.44
CA PRO A 78 3.82 22.91 14.28
C PRO A 78 3.53 24.42 14.13
N ALA A 79 4.46 25.16 13.52
CA ALA A 79 4.25 26.57 13.24
C ALA A 79 3.07 26.76 12.26
N ALA A 80 2.42 27.92 12.28
CA ALA A 80 1.35 28.22 11.34
C ALA A 80 1.85 28.10 9.90
N ASN A 81 1.08 27.41 9.07
CA ASN A 81 1.38 27.05 7.68
C ASN A 81 2.58 26.11 7.49
N ALA A 82 3.09 25.49 8.55
CA ALA A 82 4.15 24.50 8.42
C ALA A 82 3.72 23.33 7.53
N THR A 83 4.66 22.89 6.70
CA THR A 83 4.51 21.67 5.92
C THR A 83 4.77 20.46 6.80
N VAL A 84 3.82 19.53 6.86
CA VAL A 84 3.84 18.39 7.79
C VAL A 84 3.52 17.09 7.07
N SER A 85 4.17 16.00 7.48
CA SER A 85 3.97 14.65 6.91
C SER A 85 4.29 13.57 7.94
N GLY A 86 3.61 12.43 7.88
CA GLY A 86 3.82 11.31 8.81
C GLY A 86 3.32 11.62 10.22
N THR A 87 4.03 11.13 11.24
CA THR A 87 3.75 11.45 12.64
C THR A 87 4.45 12.74 13.03
N ILE A 88 3.69 13.73 13.51
CA ILE A 88 4.23 15.00 13.99
C ILE A 88 3.90 15.20 15.47
N THR A 89 4.67 16.05 16.15
CA THR A 89 4.38 16.46 17.53
C THR A 89 3.72 17.84 17.53
N VAL A 90 2.47 17.90 17.98
CA VAL A 90 1.78 19.16 18.32
C VAL A 90 2.13 19.51 19.76
N SER A 91 2.77 20.65 19.99
CA SER A 91 3.23 21.03 21.33
C SER A 91 3.08 22.52 21.62
N GLY A 92 3.13 22.86 22.89
CA GLY A 92 2.93 24.23 23.34
C GLY A 92 2.92 24.39 24.85
N THR A 93 2.52 25.59 25.27
CA THR A 93 2.33 25.94 26.69
C THR A 93 0.86 25.81 27.03
N ALA A 94 0.55 25.24 28.20
CA ALA A 94 -0.79 25.18 28.75
C ALA A 94 -0.92 25.89 30.12
N GLY A 95 0.18 26.38 30.69
CA GLY A 95 0.14 26.98 32.02
C GLY A 95 -0.39 26.00 33.08
N SER A 96 -0.91 26.52 34.18
CA SER A 96 -1.33 25.71 35.34
C SER A 96 -2.83 25.39 35.41
N ASN A 97 -3.65 25.97 34.53
CA ASN A 97 -5.12 25.89 34.61
C ASN A 97 -5.73 24.76 33.78
N TRP A 98 -5.02 24.25 32.78
CA TRP A 98 -5.53 23.19 31.90
C TRP A 98 -5.12 21.81 32.41
N ARG A 99 -6.06 20.87 32.35
CA ARG A 99 -5.91 19.49 32.85
C ARG A 99 -5.88 18.47 31.73
N ASN A 100 -6.38 18.82 30.55
CA ASN A 100 -6.35 17.98 29.35
C ASN A 100 -6.13 18.85 28.11
N VAL A 101 -5.40 18.32 27.12
CA VAL A 101 -5.29 18.90 25.78
C VAL A 101 -5.54 17.82 24.74
N ALA A 102 -6.33 18.14 23.73
CA ALA A 102 -6.63 17.26 22.60
C ALA A 102 -6.57 18.01 21.27
N VAL A 103 -6.40 17.27 20.17
CA VAL A 103 -6.37 17.83 18.81
C VAL A 103 -7.53 17.30 18.00
N TYR A 104 -8.25 18.20 17.34
CA TYR A 104 -9.38 17.93 16.48
C TYR A 104 -9.11 18.43 15.05
N ASP A 105 -9.68 17.75 14.07
CA ASP A 105 -9.81 18.30 12.73
C ASP A 105 -10.87 19.41 12.76
N HIS A 106 -10.52 20.61 12.31
CA HIS A 106 -11.41 21.75 12.32
C HIS A 106 -12.66 21.52 11.45
N ALA A 107 -12.51 20.84 10.31
CA ALA A 107 -13.60 20.65 9.36
C ALA A 107 -14.61 19.60 9.82
N THR A 108 -14.14 18.49 10.36
CA THR A 108 -15.00 17.35 10.75
C THR A 108 -15.31 17.31 12.24
N VAL A 109 -14.60 18.09 13.05
CA VAL A 109 -14.62 18.05 14.52
C VAL A 109 -14.23 16.67 15.07
N ALA A 110 -13.65 15.80 14.22
CA ALA A 110 -13.17 14.49 14.63
C ALA A 110 -11.90 14.65 15.46
N LYS A 111 -11.79 13.87 16.54
CA LYS A 111 -10.58 13.82 17.35
C LYS A 111 -9.49 13.06 16.61
N ILE A 112 -8.35 13.72 16.36
CA ILE A 112 -7.25 13.20 15.53
C ILE A 112 -5.97 12.90 16.33
N GLY A 113 -5.84 13.43 17.55
CA GLY A 113 -4.76 13.13 18.49
C GLY A 113 -5.25 12.48 19.79
N ALA A 114 -4.36 11.78 20.48
CA ALA A 114 -4.62 11.31 21.83
C ALA A 114 -4.73 12.50 22.81
N ASP A 115 -5.52 12.34 23.88
CA ASP A 115 -5.49 13.28 25.00
C ASP A 115 -4.09 13.30 25.64
N THR A 116 -3.68 14.46 26.13
CA THR A 116 -2.49 14.56 26.98
C THR A 116 -2.79 15.41 28.20
N THR A 117 -2.22 15.02 29.35
CA THR A 117 -2.24 15.84 30.56
C THR A 117 -1.01 16.73 30.55
N PRO A 118 -1.16 18.08 30.58
CA PRO A 118 -0.01 18.96 30.64
C PRO A 118 0.90 18.69 31.84
N SER A 119 2.21 18.75 31.63
CA SER A 119 3.23 18.60 32.67
C SER A 119 4.23 19.75 32.61
N GLY A 120 4.60 20.31 33.77
CA GLY A 120 5.47 21.50 33.84
C GLY A 120 4.93 22.71 33.08
N GLY A 121 3.61 22.84 32.94
CA GLY A 121 2.94 23.89 32.17
C GLY A 121 3.02 23.74 30.65
N LYS A 122 3.46 22.57 30.14
CA LYS A 122 3.62 22.29 28.71
C LYS A 122 2.81 21.07 28.30
N PHE A 123 2.53 20.94 27.00
CA PHE A 123 1.91 19.76 26.41
C PHE A 123 2.64 19.33 25.14
N ALA A 124 2.53 18.03 24.82
CA ALA A 124 2.97 17.45 23.56
C ALA A 124 2.03 16.30 23.20
N ILE A 125 1.55 16.27 21.95
CA ILE A 125 0.63 15.27 21.40
C ILE A 125 1.24 14.75 20.11
N GLN A 126 1.40 13.43 19.99
CA GLN A 126 1.71 12.81 18.71
C GLN A 126 0.46 12.79 17.84
N LEU A 127 0.54 13.42 16.67
CA LEU A 127 -0.52 13.49 15.68
C LEU A 127 -0.07 12.75 14.43
N ASP A 128 -0.86 11.74 14.05
CA ASP A 128 -0.73 11.07 12.77
C ASP A 128 -1.42 11.91 11.68
N THR A 129 -0.62 12.56 10.83
CA THR A 129 -1.14 13.41 9.73
C THR A 129 -1.84 12.60 8.63
N THR A 130 -1.82 11.26 8.68
CA THR A 130 -2.63 10.43 7.77
C THR A 130 -4.14 10.56 8.02
N LYS A 131 -4.54 10.93 9.24
CA LYS A 131 -5.94 11.19 9.62
C LYS A 131 -6.51 12.50 9.05
N LEU A 132 -5.67 13.33 8.44
CA LEU A 132 -6.05 14.56 7.75
C LEU A 132 -5.96 14.36 6.24
N ALA A 133 -6.86 14.97 5.48
CA ALA A 133 -6.74 15.02 4.02
C ALA A 133 -5.54 15.89 3.60
N ALA A 134 -4.89 15.56 2.48
CA ALA A 134 -3.73 16.31 1.98
C ALA A 134 -4.07 17.77 1.58
N GLY A 135 -3.07 18.66 1.64
CA GLY A 135 -3.21 20.09 1.34
C GLY A 135 -3.34 20.96 2.58
N SER A 136 -3.79 22.20 2.40
CA SER A 136 -3.97 23.15 3.51
C SER A 136 -5.14 22.72 4.40
N ARG A 137 -4.86 22.49 5.69
CA ARG A 137 -5.83 22.02 6.68
C ARG A 137 -5.73 22.82 7.96
N GLN A 138 -6.85 22.97 8.64
CA GLN A 138 -6.90 23.55 9.98
C GLN A 138 -7.10 22.45 11.01
N ILE A 139 -6.35 22.53 12.10
CA ILE A 139 -6.54 21.69 13.27
C ILE A 139 -6.79 22.57 14.49
N ASP A 140 -7.70 22.11 15.34
CA ASP A 140 -8.05 22.77 16.60
C ASP A 140 -7.36 22.07 17.75
N VAL A 141 -6.43 22.77 18.41
CA VAL A 141 -5.84 22.30 19.66
C VAL A 141 -6.67 22.87 20.80
N VAL A 142 -7.34 21.99 21.54
CA VAL A 142 -8.32 22.35 22.56
C VAL A 142 -7.81 21.92 23.93
N ALA A 143 -7.77 22.88 24.86
CA ALA A 143 -7.44 22.62 26.26
C ALA A 143 -8.71 22.70 27.12
N PHE A 144 -8.82 21.78 28.08
CA PHE A 144 -9.96 21.63 28.99
C PHE A 144 -9.51 21.79 30.44
N SER A 145 -10.31 22.47 31.26
CA SER A 145 -10.02 22.67 32.69
C SER A 145 -10.29 21.44 33.54
N VAL A 146 -10.80 20.37 32.94
CA VAL A 146 -11.12 19.07 33.56
C VAL A 146 -10.32 17.95 32.87
N PRO A 147 -10.06 16.83 33.56
CA PRO A 147 -9.42 15.66 32.95
C PRO A 147 -10.21 15.10 31.75
N ALA A 148 -9.54 14.31 30.92
CA ALA A 148 -10.18 13.63 29.78
C ALA A 148 -11.38 12.77 30.23
N GLY A 149 -12.49 12.85 29.49
CA GLY A 149 -13.71 12.08 29.76
C GLY A 149 -14.61 12.62 30.88
N GLN A 150 -14.22 13.70 31.56
CA GLN A 150 -15.03 14.36 32.59
C GLN A 150 -15.99 15.38 31.95
N ALA A 151 -17.24 15.42 32.42
CA ALA A 151 -18.20 16.44 32.01
C ALA A 151 -18.01 17.74 32.80
N GLY A 152 -18.42 18.87 32.20
CA GLY A 152 -18.28 20.21 32.80
C GLY A 152 -16.93 20.86 32.51
N GLY A 153 -16.64 21.98 33.19
CA GLY A 153 -15.42 22.77 33.01
C GLY A 153 -15.46 23.79 31.88
N THR A 154 -14.36 24.52 31.72
CA THR A 154 -14.13 25.49 30.64
C THR A 154 -13.18 24.91 29.61
N LYS A 155 -13.23 25.45 28.37
CA LYS A 155 -12.28 25.11 27.31
C LYS A 155 -11.74 26.36 26.62
N THR A 156 -10.54 26.25 26.05
CA THR A 156 -9.99 27.21 25.10
C THR A 156 -9.49 26.47 23.87
N THR A 157 -9.51 27.13 22.71
CA THR A 157 -9.13 26.55 21.43
C THR A 157 -8.12 27.44 20.73
N GLN A 158 -7.08 26.84 20.18
CA GLN A 158 -6.21 27.50 19.21
C GLN A 158 -6.23 26.72 17.90
N THR A 159 -6.68 27.38 16.84
CA THR A 159 -6.68 26.84 15.49
C THR A 159 -5.35 27.15 14.82
N ILE A 160 -4.71 26.13 14.23
CA ILE A 160 -3.52 26.30 13.42
C ILE A 160 -3.74 25.71 12.02
N THR A 161 -3.31 26.44 11.00
CA THR A 161 -3.25 25.93 9.63
C THR A 161 -1.95 25.16 9.45
N VAL A 162 -2.02 23.96 8.87
CA VAL A 162 -0.88 23.14 8.46
C VAL A 162 -1.04 22.74 6.99
N ASN A 163 0.07 22.59 6.29
CA ASN A 163 0.08 22.08 4.93
C ASN A 163 0.46 20.59 4.97
N VAL A 164 -0.53 19.71 4.92
CA VAL A 164 -0.31 18.27 4.96
C VAL A 164 0.21 17.82 3.60
N THR A 165 1.51 17.53 3.54
CA THR A 165 2.09 16.87 2.37
C THR A 165 2.04 15.37 2.58
N ARG A 166 1.54 14.68 1.56
CA ARG A 166 1.96 13.30 1.34
C ARG A 166 3.32 13.38 0.65
N ALA A 167 4.21 12.43 0.89
CA ALA A 167 5.24 12.18 -0.09
C ALA A 167 4.52 12.10 -1.44
N ALA A 168 4.89 12.95 -2.39
CA ALA A 168 4.40 12.79 -3.74
C ALA A 168 4.74 11.35 -4.10
N SER A 169 3.74 10.50 -4.32
CA SER A 169 3.94 9.29 -5.08
C SER A 169 4.59 9.76 -6.36
N GLY A 170 5.90 9.60 -6.49
CA GLY A 170 6.62 10.00 -7.68
C GLY A 170 5.86 9.41 -8.85
N SER A 171 5.38 10.26 -9.73
CA SER A 171 4.63 9.88 -10.92
C SER A 171 5.59 9.25 -11.94
N THR A 172 6.24 8.15 -11.55
CA THR A 172 6.92 7.20 -12.43
C THR A 172 6.00 6.04 -12.80
N SER A 173 4.70 6.10 -12.46
CA SER A 173 3.71 5.07 -12.81
C SER A 173 3.76 4.72 -14.30
N GLY A 174 4.03 5.68 -15.20
CA GLY A 174 4.17 5.39 -16.63
C GLY A 174 5.39 4.54 -17.00
N ALA A 175 6.55 4.81 -16.39
CA ALA A 175 7.80 4.21 -16.84
C ALA A 175 7.98 2.73 -16.48
N LEU A 176 7.24 2.19 -15.49
CA LEU A 176 7.44 0.82 -14.97
C LEU A 176 6.16 -0.03 -14.96
N PHE A 177 5.07 0.48 -15.54
CA PHE A 177 3.76 -0.14 -15.40
C PHE A 177 3.72 -1.54 -15.99
N TYR A 178 4.11 -1.70 -17.26
CA TYR A 178 4.09 -2.99 -17.93
C TYR A 178 5.40 -3.74 -17.66
N GLY A 179 5.30 -4.74 -16.79
CA GLY A 179 6.42 -5.60 -16.45
C GLY A 179 6.22 -7.05 -16.90
N MET A 180 7.30 -7.83 -16.76
CA MET A 180 7.34 -9.24 -17.10
C MET A 180 8.23 -9.97 -16.10
N ASN A 181 7.88 -11.20 -15.76
CA ASN A 181 8.74 -12.10 -15.03
C ASN A 181 9.62 -12.90 -15.99
N GLY A 182 10.80 -13.27 -15.52
CA GLY A 182 11.62 -14.29 -16.15
C GLY A 182 12.78 -14.69 -15.25
N HIS A 183 13.63 -15.56 -15.76
CA HIS A 183 14.61 -16.26 -14.93
C HIS A 183 16.05 -15.96 -15.40
N LEU A 184 16.35 -14.69 -15.68
CA LEU A 184 17.60 -14.22 -16.31
C LEU A 184 18.89 -14.83 -15.71
N ALA A 185 18.92 -14.97 -14.38
CA ALA A 185 20.09 -15.44 -13.65
C ALA A 185 20.02 -16.93 -13.29
N TRP A 186 18.95 -17.64 -13.67
CA TRP A 186 18.78 -19.05 -13.34
C TRP A 186 19.85 -19.89 -14.07
N PRO A 187 20.49 -20.84 -13.38
CA PRO A 187 21.65 -21.55 -13.90
C PRO A 187 21.30 -22.71 -14.84
N ASP A 188 20.03 -22.84 -15.25
CA ASP A 188 19.55 -23.93 -16.10
C ASP A 188 18.50 -23.44 -17.12
N GLY A 189 18.23 -24.27 -18.12
CA GLY A 189 17.17 -24.09 -19.11
C GLY A 189 17.43 -22.99 -20.13
N ILE A 190 16.34 -22.55 -20.77
CA ILE A 190 16.40 -21.57 -21.86
C ILE A 190 16.91 -20.21 -21.39
N TYR A 191 16.64 -19.81 -20.14
CA TYR A 191 17.14 -18.55 -19.61
C TYR A 191 18.66 -18.54 -19.39
N HIS A 192 19.24 -19.69 -19.04
CA HIS A 192 20.69 -19.83 -18.90
C HIS A 192 21.41 -19.76 -20.26
N THR A 193 20.80 -20.32 -21.30
CA THR A 193 21.42 -20.42 -22.64
C THR A 193 21.13 -19.22 -23.53
N MET A 194 20.00 -18.52 -23.32
CA MET A 194 19.64 -17.32 -24.04
C MET A 194 20.35 -16.09 -23.46
N SER A 195 21.11 -15.36 -24.29
CA SER A 195 21.82 -14.17 -23.86
C SER A 195 20.89 -13.08 -23.30
N ALA A 196 21.39 -12.26 -22.37
CA ALA A 196 20.67 -11.11 -21.82
C ALA A 196 20.19 -10.14 -22.92
N ALA A 197 20.94 -9.97 -24.01
CA ALA A 197 20.55 -9.16 -25.15
C ALA A 197 19.35 -9.74 -25.93
N ALA A 198 19.29 -11.07 -26.08
CA ALA A 198 18.15 -11.73 -26.71
C ALA A 198 16.89 -11.64 -25.84
N GLN A 199 17.02 -11.83 -24.52
CA GLN A 199 15.91 -11.61 -23.59
C GLN A 199 15.42 -10.15 -23.62
N LEU A 200 16.34 -9.17 -23.62
CA LEU A 200 16.00 -7.75 -23.76
C LEU A 200 15.27 -7.43 -25.07
N ALA A 201 15.66 -8.05 -26.18
CA ALA A 201 14.99 -7.84 -27.46
C ALA A 201 13.52 -8.29 -27.40
N LEU A 202 13.22 -9.42 -26.75
CA LEU A 202 11.84 -9.87 -26.52
C LEU A 202 11.05 -8.88 -25.65
N LEU A 203 11.65 -8.41 -24.56
CA LEU A 203 11.02 -7.44 -23.66
C LEU A 203 10.69 -6.13 -24.38
N LYS A 204 11.63 -5.60 -25.18
CA LYS A 204 11.43 -4.40 -26.00
C LYS A 204 10.35 -4.60 -27.06
N ASP A 205 10.30 -5.77 -27.69
CA ASP A 205 9.26 -6.09 -28.68
C ASP A 205 7.86 -6.12 -28.06
N LEU A 206 7.75 -6.46 -26.78
CA LEU A 206 6.51 -6.45 -25.99
C LEU A 206 6.16 -5.06 -25.41
N GLY A 207 7.08 -4.09 -25.46
CA GLY A 207 6.93 -2.80 -24.79
C GLY A 207 7.08 -2.86 -23.27
N VAL A 208 7.73 -3.89 -22.74
CA VAL A 208 8.00 -4.07 -21.31
C VAL A 208 9.12 -3.14 -20.87
N THR A 209 8.95 -2.50 -19.72
CA THR A 209 9.96 -1.58 -19.15
C THR A 209 10.47 -2.01 -17.78
N ASN A 210 9.94 -3.08 -17.21
CA ASN A 210 10.38 -3.62 -15.92
C ASN A 210 10.44 -5.16 -15.96
N TYR A 211 11.62 -5.72 -15.70
CA TYR A 211 11.85 -7.16 -15.77
C TYR A 211 12.15 -7.72 -14.38
N ARG A 212 11.22 -8.50 -13.83
CA ARG A 212 11.41 -9.16 -12.55
C ARG A 212 12.10 -10.48 -12.73
N VAL A 213 13.19 -10.66 -11.98
CA VAL A 213 14.04 -11.84 -12.09
C VAL A 213 14.41 -12.34 -10.71
N ASP A 214 14.39 -13.65 -10.53
CA ASP A 214 14.82 -14.28 -9.29
C ASP A 214 16.35 -14.18 -9.10
N VAL A 215 16.74 -14.06 -7.83
CA VAL A 215 18.12 -14.12 -7.35
C VAL A 215 18.17 -14.90 -6.03
N ALA A 216 18.97 -15.96 -5.98
CA ALA A 216 19.12 -16.80 -4.79
C ALA A 216 20.48 -16.63 -4.08
N ASP A 217 21.45 -15.97 -4.73
CA ASP A 217 22.77 -15.74 -4.19
C ASP A 217 23.49 -14.56 -4.87
N ALA A 218 24.71 -14.27 -4.40
CA ALA A 218 25.55 -13.20 -4.95
C ALA A 218 26.01 -13.46 -6.40
N GLY A 219 26.13 -14.72 -6.83
CA GLY A 219 26.51 -15.08 -8.19
C GLY A 219 25.40 -14.75 -9.20
N MET A 220 24.16 -15.11 -8.87
CA MET A 220 22.98 -14.72 -9.65
C MET A 220 22.82 -13.20 -9.66
N ALA A 221 23.02 -12.52 -8.53
CA ALA A 221 23.01 -11.07 -8.46
C ALA A 221 24.11 -10.44 -9.33
N GLN A 222 25.30 -11.06 -9.42
CA GLN A 222 26.36 -10.64 -10.33
C GLN A 222 25.96 -10.82 -11.80
N THR A 223 25.26 -11.90 -12.16
CA THR A 223 24.70 -12.08 -13.51
C THR A 223 23.74 -10.94 -13.87
N VAL A 224 22.87 -10.55 -12.93
CA VAL A 224 21.97 -9.39 -13.11
C VAL A 224 22.77 -8.09 -13.27
N ALA A 225 23.79 -7.87 -12.43
CA ALA A 225 24.65 -6.69 -12.55
C ALA A 225 25.38 -6.61 -13.90
N ASN A 226 25.86 -7.75 -14.42
CA ASN A 226 26.47 -7.85 -15.75
C ASN A 226 25.46 -7.52 -16.86
N ALA A 227 24.20 -7.94 -16.73
CA ALA A 227 23.16 -7.58 -17.68
C ALA A 227 22.86 -6.07 -17.65
N LEU A 228 22.76 -5.47 -16.45
CA LEU A 228 22.47 -4.04 -16.24
C LEU A 228 23.60 -3.13 -16.74
N THR A 229 24.85 -3.56 -16.61
CA THR A 229 26.02 -2.82 -17.11
C THR A 229 26.33 -3.12 -18.58
N GLY A 230 25.79 -4.22 -19.11
CA GLY A 230 25.91 -4.63 -20.50
C GLY A 230 24.63 -4.35 -21.30
N ALA A 231 23.93 -5.41 -21.69
CA ALA A 231 22.81 -5.33 -22.64
C ALA A 231 21.69 -4.36 -22.23
N PHE A 232 21.37 -4.27 -20.93
CA PHE A 232 20.30 -3.43 -20.41
C PHE A 232 20.73 -1.97 -20.16
N ALA A 233 22.02 -1.64 -20.25
CA ALA A 233 22.52 -0.30 -20.01
C ALA A 233 21.87 0.72 -20.98
N GLY A 234 21.22 1.75 -20.43
CA GLY A 234 20.53 2.78 -21.21
C GLY A 234 19.37 2.24 -22.08
N SER A 235 18.92 1.00 -21.85
CA SER A 235 17.96 0.33 -22.73
C SER A 235 16.52 0.83 -22.57
N GLY A 236 16.22 1.50 -21.47
CA GLY A 236 14.86 1.85 -21.04
C GLY A 236 14.11 0.73 -20.29
N VAL A 237 14.74 -0.44 -20.11
CA VAL A 237 14.17 -1.56 -19.35
C VAL A 237 14.93 -1.70 -18.03
N ALA A 238 14.22 -1.58 -16.91
CA ALA A 238 14.76 -1.83 -15.58
C ALA A 238 14.72 -3.32 -15.24
N ILE A 239 15.59 -3.76 -14.32
CA ILE A 239 15.50 -5.08 -13.70
C ILE A 239 15.15 -4.92 -12.23
N MET A 240 14.16 -5.68 -11.75
CA MET A 240 13.77 -5.79 -10.35
C MET A 240 14.12 -7.19 -9.83
N PRO A 241 15.22 -7.35 -9.07
CA PRO A 241 15.57 -8.62 -8.47
C PRO A 241 14.54 -9.03 -7.40
N CYS A 242 14.15 -10.30 -7.40
CA CYS A 242 13.36 -10.94 -6.36
C CYS A 242 14.23 -11.94 -5.59
N ILE A 243 14.42 -11.72 -4.29
CA ILE A 243 15.24 -12.59 -3.46
C ILE A 243 14.48 -13.89 -3.17
N ASN A 244 14.98 -15.00 -3.69
CA ASN A 244 14.41 -16.32 -3.47
C ASN A 244 15.11 -17.04 -2.32
N ALA A 245 14.59 -16.87 -1.10
CA ALA A 245 15.13 -17.53 0.08
C ALA A 245 14.91 -19.06 0.08
N TRP A 246 13.90 -19.59 -0.64
CA TRP A 246 13.64 -21.03 -0.71
C TRP A 246 14.78 -21.81 -1.37
N SER A 247 15.51 -21.17 -2.28
CA SER A 247 16.69 -21.76 -2.94
C SER A 247 17.96 -21.72 -2.06
N THR A 248 17.82 -21.42 -0.77
CA THR A 248 18.92 -21.34 0.19
C THR A 248 18.71 -22.32 1.36
N SER A 249 19.46 -22.17 2.45
CA SER A 249 19.28 -22.95 3.68
C SER A 249 18.12 -22.47 4.58
N TYR A 250 17.16 -21.75 4.02
CA TYR A 250 16.00 -21.24 4.77
C TYR A 250 15.21 -22.39 5.41
N ASN A 251 15.14 -22.39 6.73
CA ASN A 251 14.35 -23.34 7.51
C ASN A 251 13.11 -22.64 8.06
N GLN A 252 11.94 -22.96 7.49
CA GLN A 252 10.65 -22.40 7.89
C GLN A 252 10.20 -22.76 9.31
N TYR A 253 10.81 -23.77 9.95
CA TYR A 253 10.58 -24.11 11.36
C TYR A 253 11.67 -23.59 12.29
N GLY A 254 12.57 -22.74 11.77
CA GLY A 254 13.66 -22.12 12.53
C GLY A 254 13.17 -21.01 13.47
N SER A 255 14.09 -20.47 14.26
CA SER A 255 13.81 -19.29 15.08
C SER A 255 13.81 -18.01 14.24
N GLU A 256 13.11 -16.98 14.70
CA GLU A 256 13.13 -15.64 14.06
C GLU A 256 14.56 -15.09 13.95
N SER A 257 15.42 -15.31 14.95
CA SER A 257 16.80 -14.84 14.95
C SER A 257 17.67 -15.54 13.90
N ALA A 258 17.53 -16.85 13.75
CA ALA A 258 18.26 -17.61 12.74
C ALA A 258 17.81 -17.21 11.32
N ALA A 259 16.50 -17.12 11.11
CA ALA A 259 15.93 -16.68 9.83
C ALA A 259 16.31 -15.24 9.50
N TYR A 260 16.32 -14.34 10.50
CA TYR A 260 16.80 -12.97 10.34
C TYR A 260 18.26 -12.91 9.92
N THR A 261 19.14 -13.69 10.56
CA THR A 261 20.56 -13.72 10.21
C THR A 261 20.78 -14.22 8.78
N LEU A 262 20.05 -15.27 8.38
CA LEU A 262 20.06 -15.77 7.01
C LEU A 262 19.60 -14.71 6.02
N GLY A 263 18.43 -14.09 6.28
CA GLY A 263 17.87 -13.04 5.42
C GLY A 263 18.80 -11.83 5.29
N TYR A 264 19.40 -11.38 6.39
CA TYR A 264 20.35 -10.26 6.40
C TYR A 264 21.56 -10.55 5.55
N ASN A 265 22.19 -11.72 5.73
CA ASN A 265 23.35 -12.10 4.95
C ASN A 265 23.01 -12.26 3.47
N LEU A 266 21.85 -12.85 3.16
CA LEU A 266 21.37 -13.04 1.80
C LEU A 266 21.13 -11.69 1.11
N GLY A 267 20.32 -10.82 1.73
CA GLY A 267 20.02 -9.47 1.23
C GLY A 267 21.27 -8.62 1.02
N ALA A 268 22.19 -8.63 1.99
CA ALA A 268 23.46 -7.92 1.87
C ALA A 268 24.36 -8.49 0.77
N SER A 269 24.40 -9.83 0.61
CA SER A 269 25.22 -10.47 -0.44
C SER A 269 24.72 -10.15 -1.85
N ILE A 270 23.40 -10.10 -2.04
CA ILE A 270 22.72 -9.79 -3.30
C ILE A 270 22.80 -8.29 -3.62
N ALA A 271 22.60 -7.42 -2.62
CA ALA A 271 22.63 -5.97 -2.84
C ALA A 271 24.03 -5.44 -3.20
N LYS A 272 25.11 -6.11 -2.77
CA LYS A 272 26.50 -5.69 -3.07
C LYS A 272 26.80 -5.49 -4.56
N PRO A 273 26.62 -6.49 -5.44
CA PRO A 273 26.83 -6.32 -6.87
C PRO A 273 25.80 -5.41 -7.55
N LEU A 274 24.63 -5.21 -6.94
CA LEU A 274 23.52 -4.45 -7.50
C LEU A 274 23.47 -2.98 -7.08
N LYS A 275 24.32 -2.58 -6.12
CA LYS A 275 24.38 -1.23 -5.57
C LYS A 275 24.54 -0.20 -6.67
N GLY A 276 23.67 0.82 -6.68
CA GLY A 276 23.64 1.87 -7.71
C GLY A 276 23.18 1.41 -9.11
N LEU A 277 22.86 0.13 -9.32
CA LEU A 277 22.36 -0.40 -10.60
C LEU A 277 20.85 -0.64 -10.59
N VAL A 278 20.28 -0.97 -9.44
CA VAL A 278 18.84 -1.20 -9.26
C VAL A 278 18.24 -0.19 -8.30
N LYS A 279 16.97 0.13 -8.51
CA LYS A 279 16.18 0.98 -7.61
C LYS A 279 15.24 0.18 -6.70
N TYR A 280 14.82 -1.01 -7.13
CA TYR A 280 13.80 -1.82 -6.46
C TYR A 280 14.31 -3.25 -6.30
N ILE A 281 14.14 -3.84 -5.11
CA ILE A 281 14.38 -5.25 -4.81
C ILE A 281 13.17 -5.79 -4.06
N GLU A 282 12.64 -6.92 -4.50
CA GLU A 282 11.62 -7.65 -3.75
C GLU A 282 12.27 -8.66 -2.80
N CYS A 283 11.86 -8.62 -1.53
CA CYS A 283 12.42 -9.41 -0.44
C CYS A 283 11.52 -10.61 -0.14
N GLY A 284 11.81 -11.74 -0.78
CA GLY A 284 11.05 -12.99 -0.67
C GLY A 284 10.21 -13.26 -1.91
N ASN A 285 9.98 -14.55 -2.19
CA ASN A 285 9.06 -15.02 -3.23
C ASN A 285 8.09 -16.03 -2.62
N GLU A 286 6.84 -15.62 -2.44
CA GLU A 286 5.72 -16.45 -1.96
C GLU A 286 6.09 -17.31 -0.74
N LEU A 287 6.76 -16.71 0.25
CA LEU A 287 7.22 -17.45 1.45
C LEU A 287 6.04 -17.94 2.33
N ASP A 288 4.81 -17.54 2.00
CA ASP A 288 3.55 -17.97 2.60
C ASP A 288 2.95 -19.22 1.94
N SER A 289 3.44 -19.64 0.78
CA SER A 289 2.83 -20.70 -0.05
C SER A 289 2.99 -22.11 0.50
N ASP A 290 3.97 -22.37 1.38
CA ASP A 290 4.21 -23.67 2.00
C ASP A 290 4.00 -23.60 3.52
N GLY A 291 2.94 -24.26 4.01
CA GLY A 291 2.69 -24.51 5.43
C GLY A 291 2.37 -23.29 6.33
N LEU A 292 2.66 -22.06 5.90
CA LEU A 292 2.46 -20.86 6.72
C LEU A 292 0.96 -20.64 7.02
N ILE A 293 0.10 -20.86 6.03
CA ILE A 293 -1.37 -20.87 6.20
C ILE A 293 -1.80 -22.31 6.50
N THR A 294 -2.26 -22.55 7.72
CA THR A 294 -2.63 -23.89 8.22
C THR A 294 -4.11 -24.22 8.07
N ASN A 295 -4.95 -23.19 7.85
CA ASN A 295 -6.40 -23.30 7.78
C ASN A 295 -6.98 -22.02 7.17
N GLY A 296 -8.17 -22.10 6.57
CA GLY A 296 -8.81 -20.95 5.94
C GLY A 296 -8.10 -20.48 4.67
N ASP A 297 -8.33 -19.23 4.29
CA ASP A 297 -7.87 -18.62 3.03
C ASP A 297 -6.69 -17.64 3.21
N GLY A 298 -6.24 -17.44 4.46
CA GLY A 298 -5.19 -16.48 4.81
C GLY A 298 -5.71 -15.10 5.19
N SER A 299 -7.01 -14.86 5.21
CA SER A 299 -7.58 -13.53 5.51
C SER A 299 -7.66 -13.20 7.01
N ASN A 300 -7.43 -14.17 7.91
CA ASN A 300 -7.53 -13.99 9.36
C ASN A 300 -6.22 -14.38 10.08
N THR A 301 -5.94 -13.76 11.21
CA THR A 301 -4.73 -14.04 12.02
C THR A 301 -4.61 -15.51 12.40
N ASN A 302 -5.73 -16.14 12.78
CA ASN A 302 -5.78 -17.55 13.17
C ASN A 302 -5.72 -18.54 12.00
N ASN A 303 -5.47 -18.06 10.77
CA ASN A 303 -5.14 -18.90 9.63
C ASN A 303 -3.65 -19.26 9.58
N TYR A 304 -2.83 -18.54 10.34
CA TYR A 304 -1.38 -18.60 10.24
C TYR A 304 -0.76 -19.43 11.36
N SER A 305 0.23 -20.25 10.99
CA SER A 305 0.98 -21.11 11.90
C SER A 305 1.82 -20.31 12.89
N PRO A 306 1.58 -20.41 14.21
CA PRO A 306 2.48 -19.83 15.22
C PRO A 306 3.89 -20.47 15.20
N ALA A 307 4.02 -21.69 14.66
CA ALA A 307 5.28 -22.41 14.60
C ALA A 307 6.18 -21.95 13.45
N ILE A 308 5.60 -21.56 12.30
CA ILE A 308 6.34 -21.14 11.10
C ILE A 308 6.50 -19.62 11.05
N TRP A 309 5.55 -18.87 11.63
CA TRP A 309 5.55 -17.41 11.62
C TRP A 309 6.88 -16.76 12.05
N PRO A 310 7.57 -17.22 13.11
CA PRO A 310 8.83 -16.61 13.52
C PRO A 310 9.88 -16.62 12.41
N ALA A 311 10.03 -17.73 11.69
CA ALA A 311 10.99 -17.85 10.59
C ALA A 311 10.60 -16.97 9.40
N PHE A 312 9.34 -17.01 8.97
CA PHE A 312 8.81 -16.19 7.88
C PHE A 312 9.03 -14.69 8.13
N ARG A 313 8.68 -14.23 9.33
CA ARG A 313 8.89 -12.85 9.76
C ARG A 313 10.38 -12.50 9.80
N GLY A 314 11.19 -13.38 10.38
CA GLY A 314 12.62 -13.19 10.56
C GLY A 314 13.34 -12.98 9.22
N VAL A 315 13.12 -13.88 8.26
CA VAL A 315 13.80 -13.83 6.96
C VAL A 315 13.44 -12.58 6.16
N ILE A 316 12.17 -12.17 6.14
CA ILE A 316 11.74 -10.94 5.45
C ILE A 316 12.40 -9.71 6.07
N ARG A 317 12.36 -9.58 7.40
CA ARG A 317 13.02 -8.47 8.10
C ARG A 317 14.52 -8.45 7.81
N GLY A 318 15.15 -9.61 7.89
CA GLY A 318 16.57 -9.78 7.58
C GLY A 318 16.92 -9.31 6.18
N MET A 319 16.19 -9.77 5.16
CA MET A 319 16.43 -9.39 3.76
C MET A 319 16.35 -7.87 3.54
N ILE A 320 15.33 -7.22 4.10
CA ILE A 320 15.17 -5.75 4.01
C ILE A 320 16.38 -5.06 4.66
N ASP A 321 16.70 -5.41 5.91
CA ASP A 321 17.80 -4.78 6.65
C ASP A 321 19.16 -5.01 5.96
N GLY A 322 19.36 -6.21 5.40
CA GLY A 322 20.56 -6.58 4.66
C GLY A 322 20.74 -5.77 3.37
N VAL A 323 19.66 -5.59 2.59
CA VAL A 323 19.68 -4.73 1.40
C VAL A 323 20.00 -3.28 1.78
N LYS A 324 19.29 -2.74 2.77
CA LYS A 324 19.43 -1.36 3.22
C LYS A 324 20.80 -1.06 3.85
N ALA A 325 21.44 -2.06 4.46
CA ALA A 325 22.80 -1.93 4.98
C ALA A 325 23.85 -1.69 3.89
N ILE A 326 23.61 -2.18 2.67
CA ILE A 326 24.52 -1.99 1.54
C ILE A 326 24.20 -0.72 0.76
N ASP A 327 22.91 -0.51 0.49
CA ASP A 327 22.41 0.66 -0.21
C ASP A 327 21.03 1.05 0.35
N PRO A 328 20.96 2.06 1.25
CA PRO A 328 19.70 2.49 1.84
C PRO A 328 18.75 3.14 0.83
N THR A 329 19.22 3.47 -0.38
CA THR A 329 18.40 4.09 -1.44
C THR A 329 17.59 3.08 -2.25
N ILE A 330 17.97 1.80 -2.22
CA ILE A 330 17.19 0.73 -2.84
C ILE A 330 15.86 0.60 -2.10
N GLN A 331 14.76 0.63 -2.83
CA GLN A 331 13.43 0.40 -2.28
C GLN A 331 13.16 -1.11 -2.18
N CYS A 332 12.60 -1.54 -1.06
CA CYS A 332 12.29 -2.94 -0.81
C CYS A 332 10.78 -3.19 -0.88
N GLY A 333 10.37 -4.27 -1.54
CA GLY A 333 9.00 -4.78 -1.53
C GLY A 333 8.89 -6.16 -0.87
N VAL A 334 7.68 -6.55 -0.46
CA VAL A 334 7.37 -7.85 0.17
C VAL A 334 6.07 -8.39 -0.42
N ASN A 335 6.09 -9.64 -0.90
CA ASN A 335 4.91 -10.32 -1.45
C ASN A 335 4.33 -11.36 -0.50
N VAL A 336 3.15 -11.81 -0.91
CA VAL A 336 2.54 -13.09 -0.59
C VAL A 336 1.98 -13.69 -1.89
N GLY A 337 1.98 -15.02 -1.97
CA GLY A 337 1.49 -15.79 -3.12
C GLY A 337 0.04 -16.26 -2.98
N VAL A 338 -0.43 -16.46 -1.75
CA VAL A 338 -1.81 -16.92 -1.51
C VAL A 338 -2.79 -15.74 -1.66
N PRO A 339 -3.88 -15.85 -2.46
CA PRO A 339 -4.67 -14.69 -2.89
C PRO A 339 -5.22 -13.81 -1.76
N LEU A 340 -5.65 -14.40 -0.65
CA LEU A 340 -6.23 -13.65 0.48
C LEU A 340 -5.25 -13.49 1.66
N ALA A 341 -3.96 -13.77 1.45
CA ALA A 341 -2.93 -13.69 2.47
C ALA A 341 -2.45 -12.26 2.80
N TYR A 342 -3.20 -11.23 2.40
CA TYR A 342 -2.94 -9.84 2.79
C TYR A 342 -2.84 -9.67 4.32
N ARG A 343 -3.44 -10.57 5.11
CA ARG A 343 -3.35 -10.52 6.57
C ARG A 343 -1.95 -10.82 7.09
N ALA A 344 -1.16 -11.66 6.41
CA ALA A 344 0.26 -11.84 6.74
C ALA A 344 0.99 -10.50 6.65
N LEU A 345 0.82 -9.79 5.53
CA LEU A 345 1.41 -8.47 5.34
C LEU A 345 0.93 -7.48 6.42
N GLN A 346 -0.37 -7.46 6.74
CA GLN A 346 -0.90 -6.62 7.83
C GLN A 346 -0.25 -6.95 9.17
N MET A 347 -0.07 -8.23 9.51
CA MET A 347 0.56 -8.65 10.75
C MET A 347 2.04 -8.25 10.84
N LEU A 348 2.80 -8.42 9.75
CA LEU A 348 4.17 -7.91 9.66
C LEU A 348 4.20 -6.39 9.85
N TRP A 349 3.28 -5.68 9.20
CA TRP A 349 3.18 -4.22 9.25
C TRP A 349 2.71 -3.70 10.62
N SER A 350 1.82 -4.37 11.33
CA SER A 350 1.35 -3.89 12.63
C SER A 350 2.12 -4.47 13.82
N GLY A 351 3.08 -5.37 13.59
CA GLY A 351 3.81 -6.03 14.68
C GLY A 351 2.94 -7.03 15.46
N ILE A 352 2.10 -7.77 14.74
CA ILE A 352 1.25 -8.83 15.30
C ILE A 352 1.88 -10.20 14.99
N THR A 353 1.83 -11.09 15.97
CA THR A 353 2.22 -12.50 15.86
C THR A 353 0.98 -13.39 16.04
N PRO A 354 0.72 -14.37 15.16
CA PRO A 354 -0.35 -15.33 15.37
C PRO A 354 -0.03 -16.25 16.55
N ASP A 355 -1.02 -16.49 17.39
CA ASP A 355 -0.98 -17.42 18.54
C ASP A 355 -2.13 -18.46 18.45
N GLY A 356 -2.77 -18.55 17.28
CA GLY A 356 -3.98 -19.34 17.06
C GLY A 356 -5.29 -18.59 17.36
N SER A 357 -5.23 -17.41 17.99
CA SER A 357 -6.41 -16.55 18.20
C SER A 357 -6.68 -15.63 17.00
N VAL A 358 -7.91 -15.14 16.89
CA VAL A 358 -8.34 -14.23 15.81
C VAL A 358 -7.55 -12.90 15.82
N ASN A 359 -7.12 -12.46 17.00
CA ASN A 359 -6.43 -11.18 17.16
C ASN A 359 -4.91 -11.32 17.05
N GLY A 360 -4.37 -12.48 17.44
CA GLY A 360 -2.94 -12.64 17.66
C GLY A 360 -2.46 -11.84 18.86
N VAL A 361 -1.13 -11.76 18.99
CA VAL A 361 -0.45 -11.00 20.04
C VAL A 361 0.28 -9.82 19.42
N SER A 362 -0.01 -8.61 19.89
CA SER A 362 0.74 -7.40 19.54
C SER A 362 2.03 -7.29 20.32
N GLY A 363 3.05 -6.64 19.75
CA GLY A 363 4.29 -6.28 20.46
C GLY A 363 5.56 -6.69 19.73
N ALA A 364 5.44 -7.41 18.61
CA ALA A 364 6.57 -7.61 17.70
C ALA A 364 6.95 -6.29 17.02
N ALA A 365 8.22 -6.13 16.64
CA ALA A 365 8.65 -4.93 15.92
C ALA A 365 7.92 -4.84 14.56
N PRO A 366 7.28 -3.72 14.20
CA PRO A 366 6.72 -3.57 12.86
C PRO A 366 7.79 -3.74 11.78
N ILE A 367 7.45 -4.40 10.68
CA ILE A 367 8.28 -4.44 9.47
C ILE A 367 7.67 -3.46 8.47
N ARG A 368 8.52 -2.60 7.91
CA ARG A 368 8.12 -1.57 6.93
C ARG A 368 8.88 -1.85 5.64
N TRP A 369 8.22 -1.55 4.53
CA TRP A 369 8.73 -1.67 3.18
C TRP A 369 8.27 -0.47 2.37
N ASP A 370 8.86 -0.29 1.19
CA ASP A 370 8.70 0.91 0.37
C ASP A 370 7.55 0.77 -0.65
N TYR A 371 7.22 -0.45 -1.07
CA TYR A 371 6.09 -0.78 -1.96
C TYR A 371 5.56 -2.18 -1.64
N THR A 372 4.25 -2.38 -1.72
CA THR A 372 3.63 -3.68 -1.46
C THR A 372 3.57 -4.47 -2.75
N THR A 373 4.11 -5.68 -2.74
CA THR A 373 4.01 -6.59 -3.88
C THR A 373 2.96 -7.66 -3.60
N PHE A 374 2.29 -8.15 -4.65
CA PHE A 374 1.19 -9.09 -4.51
C PHE A 374 1.04 -9.95 -5.75
N HIS A 375 0.77 -11.24 -5.57
CA HIS A 375 0.54 -12.15 -6.68
C HIS A 375 -0.96 -12.38 -6.87
N TRP A 376 -1.42 -12.42 -8.12
CA TRP A 376 -2.83 -12.60 -8.42
C TRP A 376 -3.03 -13.34 -9.74
N TYR A 377 -3.48 -14.58 -9.68
CA TYR A 377 -3.68 -15.42 -10.86
C TYR A 377 -5.15 -15.47 -11.26
N GLN A 378 -5.43 -15.86 -12.51
CA GLN A 378 -6.78 -15.99 -13.04
C GLN A 378 -7.70 -16.83 -12.13
N SER A 379 -7.14 -17.88 -11.52
CA SER A 379 -7.86 -18.76 -10.59
C SER A 379 -8.31 -18.05 -9.31
N SER A 380 -7.71 -16.91 -8.97
CA SER A 380 -8.10 -16.05 -7.85
C SER A 380 -9.36 -15.23 -8.12
N GLY A 381 -9.75 -15.09 -9.39
CA GLY A 381 -10.91 -14.30 -9.82
C GLY A 381 -10.57 -12.83 -10.05
N ASP A 382 -11.57 -11.97 -9.87
CA ASP A 382 -11.44 -10.51 -9.98
C ASP A 382 -10.79 -9.95 -8.71
N ILE A 383 -9.75 -9.13 -8.82
CA ILE A 383 -9.00 -8.63 -7.65
C ILE A 383 -9.78 -7.62 -6.81
N ILE A 384 -10.80 -6.96 -7.38
CA ILE A 384 -11.75 -6.10 -6.65
C ILE A 384 -12.99 -6.85 -6.17
N CYS A 385 -13.17 -8.12 -6.57
CA CYS A 385 -14.18 -9.05 -6.06
C CYS A 385 -13.58 -10.44 -5.77
N GLY A 386 -12.50 -10.48 -4.97
CA GLY A 386 -11.92 -11.73 -4.49
C GLY A 386 -12.95 -12.49 -3.65
N TRP A 387 -13.11 -13.79 -3.88
CA TRP A 387 -14.19 -14.54 -3.25
C TRP A 387 -13.84 -14.99 -1.83
N ARG A 388 -14.54 -14.46 -0.82
CA ARG A 388 -14.42 -14.85 0.59
C ARG A 388 -15.80 -14.98 1.21
N ASN A 389 -16.15 -16.16 1.76
CA ASN A 389 -17.42 -16.38 2.48
C ASN A 389 -18.66 -15.88 1.71
N ASN A 390 -18.73 -16.13 0.41
CA ASN A 390 -19.79 -15.64 -0.49
C ASN A 390 -19.91 -14.11 -0.62
N ALA A 391 -18.83 -13.38 -0.35
CA ALA A 391 -18.77 -11.94 -0.53
C ALA A 391 -17.60 -11.55 -1.44
N CYS A 392 -17.81 -10.50 -2.24
CA CYS A 392 -16.74 -9.81 -2.96
C CYS A 392 -15.82 -9.11 -1.97
N VAL A 393 -14.52 -9.38 -2.06
CA VAL A 393 -13.47 -8.71 -1.31
C VAL A 393 -12.61 -7.90 -2.26
N ASN A 394 -12.56 -6.60 -2.03
CA ASN A 394 -11.68 -5.72 -2.79
C ASN A 394 -10.27 -5.75 -2.18
N VAL A 395 -9.40 -6.59 -2.74
CA VAL A 395 -8.04 -6.80 -2.23
C VAL A 395 -7.20 -5.54 -2.41
N LEU A 396 -7.33 -4.85 -3.53
CA LEU A 396 -6.59 -3.60 -3.77
C LEU A 396 -6.94 -2.50 -2.76
N GLN A 397 -8.21 -2.39 -2.37
CA GLN A 397 -8.63 -1.46 -1.32
C GLN A 397 -8.01 -1.84 0.03
N ILE A 398 -7.98 -3.13 0.37
CA ILE A 398 -7.34 -3.61 1.61
C ILE A 398 -5.86 -3.28 1.62
N LEU A 399 -5.12 -3.55 0.53
CA LEU A 399 -3.69 -3.24 0.45
C LEU A 399 -3.46 -1.73 0.60
N LYS A 400 -4.25 -0.91 -0.08
CA LYS A 400 -4.18 0.55 -0.01
C LYS A 400 -4.40 1.06 1.41
N ASP A 401 -5.46 0.61 2.07
CA ASP A 401 -5.82 1.08 3.41
C ASP A 401 -4.86 0.57 4.50
N SER A 402 -4.26 -0.61 4.28
CA SER A 402 -3.36 -1.24 5.26
C SER A 402 -1.97 -0.60 5.27
N PHE A 403 -1.44 -0.28 4.08
CA PHE A 403 -0.01 0.05 3.93
C PHE A 403 0.22 1.47 3.41
N ASN A 404 -0.68 1.98 2.58
CA ASN A 404 -0.58 3.30 1.95
C ASN A 404 0.80 3.57 1.29
N VAL A 405 1.39 2.52 0.74
CA VAL A 405 2.56 2.55 -0.16
C VAL A 405 2.12 2.08 -1.56
N PRO A 406 2.90 2.31 -2.62
CA PRO A 406 2.56 1.81 -3.95
C PRO A 406 2.28 0.32 -4.00
N ILE A 407 1.33 -0.09 -4.85
CA ILE A 407 1.01 -1.50 -5.10
C ILE A 407 1.67 -1.95 -6.40
N TRP A 408 2.30 -3.10 -6.37
CA TRP A 408 2.93 -3.75 -7.51
C TRP A 408 2.37 -5.17 -7.61
N LEU A 409 1.68 -5.49 -8.71
CA LEU A 409 1.30 -6.87 -8.98
C LEU A 409 2.51 -7.56 -9.61
N THR A 410 3.33 -8.22 -8.80
CA THR A 410 4.63 -8.74 -9.24
C THR A 410 4.55 -10.11 -9.88
N GLU A 411 3.41 -10.79 -9.72
CA GLU A 411 3.00 -11.88 -10.60
C GLU A 411 1.51 -11.81 -10.86
N TRP A 412 1.14 -11.96 -12.13
CA TRP A 412 -0.21 -12.31 -12.52
C TRP A 412 -0.16 -13.16 -13.78
N GLY A 413 -1.09 -14.08 -13.91
CA GLY A 413 -1.09 -15.06 -14.98
C GLY A 413 -2.33 -15.93 -14.92
N TRP A 414 -2.29 -17.06 -15.60
CA TRP A 414 -3.40 -18.02 -15.66
C TRP A 414 -3.05 -19.31 -14.92
N GLN A 415 -3.99 -20.27 -14.88
CA GLN A 415 -3.81 -21.55 -14.18
C GLN A 415 -3.02 -22.58 -15.03
N GLY A 416 -1.84 -22.20 -15.51
CA GLY A 416 -0.93 -23.04 -16.31
C GLY A 416 -1.61 -23.79 -17.47
N SER A 417 -1.27 -25.07 -17.63
CA SER A 417 -1.75 -25.96 -18.70
C SER A 417 -3.26 -26.26 -18.70
N GLN A 418 -4.00 -25.84 -17.67
CA GLN A 418 -5.45 -26.01 -17.61
C GLN A 418 -6.21 -25.01 -18.51
N VAL A 419 -5.51 -24.00 -19.02
CA VAL A 419 -6.09 -22.90 -19.79
C VAL A 419 -5.58 -22.96 -21.22
N THR A 420 -6.49 -22.95 -22.19
CA THR A 420 -6.09 -23.04 -23.61
C THR A 420 -5.37 -21.77 -24.09
N PRO A 421 -4.47 -21.84 -25.09
CA PRO A 421 -3.75 -20.67 -25.61
C PRO A 421 -4.65 -19.49 -26.02
N ALA A 422 -5.84 -19.76 -26.55
CA ALA A 422 -6.82 -18.72 -26.89
C ALA A 422 -7.42 -18.06 -25.64
N GLN A 423 -7.73 -18.82 -24.59
CA GLN A 423 -8.20 -18.29 -23.32
C GLN A 423 -7.12 -17.47 -22.61
N GLN A 424 -5.86 -17.92 -22.67
CA GLN A 424 -4.71 -17.16 -22.15
C GLN A 424 -4.60 -15.78 -22.81
N ALA A 425 -4.71 -15.72 -24.15
CA ALA A 425 -4.68 -14.46 -24.89
C ALA A 425 -5.83 -13.51 -24.55
N SER A 426 -7.05 -14.05 -24.40
CA SER A 426 -8.20 -13.27 -23.95
C SER A 426 -8.00 -12.74 -22.52
N TYR A 427 -7.52 -13.59 -21.61
CA TYR A 427 -7.26 -13.21 -20.22
C TYR A 427 -6.22 -12.10 -20.09
N VAL A 428 -5.12 -12.15 -20.86
CA VAL A 428 -4.12 -11.06 -20.90
C VAL A 428 -4.76 -9.71 -21.20
N THR A 429 -5.66 -9.68 -22.19
CA THR A 429 -6.36 -8.43 -22.57
C THR A 429 -7.30 -7.97 -21.45
N THR A 430 -8.04 -8.89 -20.84
CA THR A 430 -8.95 -8.59 -19.72
C THR A 430 -8.19 -8.03 -18.51
N ALA A 431 -7.16 -8.73 -18.04
CA ALA A 431 -6.40 -8.34 -16.86
C ALA A 431 -5.68 -7.00 -17.05
N LEU A 432 -5.03 -6.78 -18.19
CA LEU A 432 -4.37 -5.51 -18.47
C LEU A 432 -5.37 -4.34 -18.60
N THR A 433 -6.56 -4.57 -19.18
CA THR A 433 -7.63 -3.57 -19.24
C THR A 433 -8.07 -3.17 -17.84
N GLU A 434 -8.33 -4.17 -16.99
CA GLU A 434 -8.70 -3.97 -15.59
C GLU A 434 -7.62 -3.19 -14.84
N TYR A 435 -6.39 -3.73 -14.76
CA TYR A 435 -5.31 -3.11 -13.97
C TYR A 435 -4.99 -1.70 -14.43
N ARG A 436 -5.01 -1.43 -15.75
CA ARG A 436 -4.82 -0.07 -16.27
C ARG A 436 -5.93 0.87 -15.80
N SER A 437 -7.18 0.42 -15.81
CA SER A 437 -8.32 1.24 -15.34
C SER A 437 -8.27 1.53 -13.84
N LEU A 438 -7.67 0.62 -13.06
CA LEU A 438 -7.57 0.70 -11.60
C LEU A 438 -6.30 1.41 -11.10
N LYS A 439 -5.32 1.68 -11.99
CA LYS A 439 -3.96 2.08 -11.59
C LYS A 439 -3.92 3.31 -10.69
N ASP A 440 -4.64 4.37 -11.06
CA ASP A 440 -4.60 5.64 -10.34
C ASP A 440 -5.47 5.58 -9.07
N GLN A 441 -6.54 4.80 -9.09
CA GLN A 441 -7.43 4.61 -7.94
C GLN A 441 -6.69 3.95 -6.77
N TYR A 442 -5.85 2.94 -7.04
CA TYR A 442 -5.16 2.17 -6.00
C TYR A 442 -3.65 2.42 -5.92
N ASN A 443 -3.11 3.38 -6.69
CA ASN A 443 -1.66 3.61 -6.79
C ASN A 443 -0.90 2.34 -7.21
N ILE A 444 -1.43 1.64 -8.22
CA ILE A 444 -0.73 0.53 -8.87
C ILE A 444 0.34 1.12 -9.78
N GLN A 445 1.60 0.82 -9.48
CA GLN A 445 2.73 1.37 -10.22
C GLN A 445 3.39 0.38 -11.18
N SER A 446 3.16 -0.93 -10.98
CA SER A 446 3.69 -1.98 -11.84
C SER A 446 2.78 -3.20 -11.83
N VAL A 447 2.58 -3.81 -13.00
CA VAL A 447 1.92 -5.11 -13.18
C VAL A 447 2.81 -6.00 -14.03
N GLN A 448 3.25 -7.12 -13.48
CA GLN A 448 4.33 -7.93 -14.01
C GLN A 448 3.82 -9.34 -14.25
N MET A 449 3.67 -9.69 -15.53
CA MET A 449 3.05 -10.94 -15.91
C MET A 449 4.01 -12.11 -15.64
N TYR A 450 3.50 -13.24 -15.16
CA TYR A 450 4.21 -14.51 -15.09
C TYR A 450 3.82 -15.37 -16.30
N CYS A 451 4.73 -15.66 -17.25
CA CYS A 451 6.09 -15.11 -17.41
C CYS A 451 6.53 -15.04 -18.90
N LEU A 452 7.76 -14.62 -19.19
CA LEU A 452 8.24 -14.43 -20.57
C LEU A 452 8.33 -15.76 -21.33
N ILE A 453 8.98 -16.77 -20.77
CA ILE A 453 9.28 -18.05 -21.41
C ILE A 453 8.99 -19.19 -20.45
N ASP A 454 7.99 -20.01 -20.75
CA ASP A 454 7.58 -21.17 -19.95
C ASP A 454 6.57 -22.01 -20.76
N PRO A 455 6.59 -23.36 -20.67
CA PRO A 455 5.65 -24.20 -21.44
C PRO A 455 4.17 -23.97 -21.07
N ASP A 456 3.89 -23.66 -19.80
CA ASP A 456 2.55 -23.59 -19.25
C ASP A 456 2.07 -22.16 -19.00
N PHE A 457 2.99 -21.23 -18.70
CA PHE A 457 2.71 -19.84 -18.31
C PHE A 457 3.33 -18.80 -19.26
N GLY A 458 4.15 -19.23 -20.21
CA GLY A 458 4.97 -18.33 -21.01
C GLY A 458 4.19 -17.58 -22.09
N LEU A 459 4.61 -16.34 -22.38
CA LEU A 459 4.29 -15.72 -23.68
C LEU A 459 5.03 -16.42 -24.83
N LEU A 460 6.17 -17.03 -24.54
CA LEU A 460 6.87 -17.96 -25.43
C LEU A 460 6.92 -19.36 -24.79
N GLN A 461 6.93 -20.38 -25.64
CA GLN A 461 7.19 -21.76 -25.23
C GLN A 461 8.63 -21.94 -24.74
N ALA A 462 8.90 -23.07 -24.10
CA ALA A 462 10.21 -23.41 -23.50
C ALA A 462 11.41 -23.36 -24.47
N ASP A 463 11.17 -23.37 -25.79
CA ASP A 463 12.20 -23.21 -26.82
C ASP A 463 12.74 -21.77 -26.94
N GLY A 464 12.08 -20.79 -26.31
CA GLY A 464 12.43 -19.37 -26.36
C GLY A 464 12.16 -18.70 -27.71
N VAL A 465 11.46 -19.37 -28.63
CA VAL A 465 11.24 -18.91 -30.01
C VAL A 465 9.75 -18.94 -30.38
N THR A 466 9.04 -20.01 -30.03
CA THR A 466 7.64 -20.20 -30.39
C THR A 466 6.75 -19.31 -29.54
N LYS A 467 6.16 -18.28 -30.18
CA LYS A 467 5.28 -17.31 -29.52
C LYS A 467 3.87 -17.86 -29.36
N ASN A 468 3.34 -17.83 -28.14
CA ASN A 468 1.94 -18.12 -27.88
C ASN A 468 1.03 -16.97 -28.37
N PRO A 469 -0.27 -17.21 -28.62
CA PRO A 469 -1.23 -16.16 -28.97
C PRO A 469 -1.26 -15.00 -27.95
N SER A 470 -1.01 -15.30 -26.67
CA SER A 470 -0.87 -14.33 -25.58
C SER A 470 0.24 -13.31 -25.81
N TYR A 471 1.34 -13.67 -26.47
CA TYR A 471 2.42 -12.73 -26.84
C TYR A 471 1.88 -11.59 -27.69
N SER A 472 1.10 -11.94 -28.72
CA SER A 472 0.50 -10.96 -29.63
C SER A 472 -0.56 -10.11 -28.94
N ALA A 473 -1.33 -10.70 -28.01
CA ALA A 473 -2.33 -9.96 -27.22
C ALA A 473 -1.66 -8.93 -26.31
N PHE A 474 -0.63 -9.33 -25.55
CA PHE A 474 0.14 -8.44 -24.68
C PHE A 474 0.74 -7.27 -25.48
N LYS A 475 1.48 -7.60 -26.55
CA LYS A 475 2.13 -6.59 -27.41
C LYS A 475 1.15 -5.57 -27.97
N LYS A 476 0.03 -6.03 -28.53
CA LYS A 476 -0.99 -5.14 -29.10
C LYS A 476 -1.63 -4.26 -28.04
N PHE A 477 -1.91 -4.81 -26.86
CA PHE A 477 -2.48 -4.04 -25.76
C PHE A 477 -1.53 -2.92 -25.32
N VAL A 478 -0.27 -3.26 -25.03
CA VAL A 478 0.73 -2.28 -24.56
C VAL A 478 0.97 -1.19 -25.60
N ALA A 479 1.13 -1.57 -26.87
CA ALA A 479 1.32 -0.59 -27.95
C ALA A 479 0.12 0.37 -28.12
N ALA A 480 -1.11 -0.11 -27.91
CA ALA A 480 -2.31 0.71 -27.98
C ALA A 480 -2.56 1.55 -26.71
N ASN A 481 -1.88 1.24 -25.60
CA ASN A 481 -2.15 1.81 -24.28
C ASN A 481 -0.87 2.22 -23.56
N PRO A 482 -0.06 3.16 -24.10
CA PRO A 482 1.10 3.69 -23.38
C PRO A 482 0.67 4.35 -22.05
N VAL A 483 1.58 4.42 -21.10
CA VAL A 483 1.37 4.91 -19.73
C VAL A 483 2.40 5.95 -19.31
#